data_AF-A0A6P6SGM5-F1
#
_entry.id   AF-A0A6P6SGM5-F1
#
_cell.length_a   1.000
_cell.length_b   1.000
_cell.length_c   1.000
_cell.angle_alpha   90.00
_cell.angle_beta   90.00
_cell.angle_gamma   90.00
#
_symmetry.space_group_name_H-M   'P 1'
#
loop_
_entity.id
_entity.type
_entity.pdbx_description
1 polymer ?
#
loop_
_entity_poly.entity_id
_entity_poly.type
_entity_poly.pdbx_seq_one_letter_code
_entity_poly.pdbx_strand_id
1 'polypeptide(L)' 'MVCFCFLVDQTRKVRRSKPAAGICSRCGGGASVADMKTATRFCHVPFYWKTWRAIICTFCGAILRSYH' A
#
# COMPACT_ATOMS: atom_id res chain seq x y z
N MET A 1 28.07 6.56 -22.75
CA MET A 1 26.61 6.44 -22.50
C MET A 1 26.34 6.80 -21.05
N VAL A 2 25.46 7.76 -20.77
CA VAL A 2 25.06 8.05 -19.39
C VAL A 2 23.94 7.10 -18.96
N CYS A 3 24.30 6.04 -18.24
CA CYS A 3 23.31 5.24 -17.53
C CYS A 3 22.72 6.08 -16.40
N PHE A 4 21.55 6.68 -16.64
CA PHE A 4 20.72 7.17 -15.57
C PHE A 4 20.19 5.96 -14.77
N CYS A 5 20.97 5.52 -13.79
CA CYS A 5 20.55 4.57 -12.77
C CYS A 5 19.50 5.24 -11.88
N PHE A 6 18.29 5.40 -12.41
CA PHE A 6 17.16 5.95 -11.68
C PHE A 6 16.77 4.98 -10.56
N LEU A 7 17.31 5.23 -9.36
CA LEU A 7 16.85 4.60 -8.13
C LEU A 7 15.39 5.00 -7.90
N VAL A 8 14.48 4.14 -8.35
CA VAL A 8 13.04 4.33 -8.26
C VAL A 8 12.55 3.88 -6.88
N ASP A 9 12.75 4.72 -5.87
CA ASP A 9 12.20 4.47 -4.54
C ASP A 9 10.69 4.70 -4.54
N GLN A 10 9.93 3.59 -4.52
CA GLN A 10 8.50 3.58 -4.24
C GLN A 10 8.26 3.42 -2.74
N THR A 11 8.29 4.52 -1.98
CA THR A 11 7.90 4.47 -0.56
C THR A 11 6.40 4.20 -0.46
N ARG A 12 6.00 3.02 0.02
CA ARG A 12 4.60 2.73 0.40
C ARG A 12 4.39 3.05 1.88
N LYS A 13 3.39 3.89 2.18
CA LYS A 13 2.98 4.21 3.56
C LYS A 13 1.47 4.00 3.74
N VAL A 14 1.08 3.34 4.82
CA VAL A 14 -0.33 3.30 5.25
C VAL A 14 -0.67 4.67 5.85
N ARG A 15 -1.66 5.35 5.29
CA ARG A 15 -2.09 6.68 5.77
C ARG A 15 -3.22 6.59 6.79
N ARG A 16 -4.10 5.61 6.63
CA ARG A 16 -5.22 5.35 7.55
C ARG A 16 -5.62 3.88 7.45
N SER A 17 -6.00 3.28 8.55
CA SER A 17 -6.74 2.02 8.59
C SER A 17 -8.11 2.28 9.20
N LYS A 18 -9.15 1.68 8.62
CA LYS A 18 -10.48 1.60 9.23
C LYS A 18 -10.90 0.13 9.31
N PRO A 19 -11.49 -0.32 10.43
CA PRO A 19 -12.12 -1.63 10.49
C PRO A 19 -13.22 -1.70 9.43
N ALA A 20 -13.31 -2.84 8.75
CA ALA A 20 -14.26 -3.06 7.67
C ALA A 20 -15.03 -4.34 7.93
N ALA A 21 -16.33 -4.36 7.59
CA ALA A 21 -17.12 -5.56 7.65
C ALA A 21 -16.57 -6.61 6.67
N GLY A 22 -15.94 -7.65 7.21
CA GLY A 22 -15.31 -8.70 6.43
C GLY A 22 -14.44 -9.60 7.29
N ILE A 23 -14.30 -10.85 6.87
CA ILE A 23 -13.54 -11.88 7.55
C ILE A 23 -12.42 -12.33 6.60
N CYS A 24 -11.20 -12.45 7.10
CA CYS A 24 -10.10 -13.03 6.34
C CYS A 24 -10.33 -14.53 6.16
N SER A 25 -10.52 -14.97 4.91
CA SER A 25 -10.70 -16.38 4.56
C SER A 25 -9.52 -17.28 4.93
N ARG A 26 -8.35 -16.72 5.30
CA ARG A 26 -7.15 -17.48 5.69
C ARG A 26 -6.99 -17.70 7.20
N CYS A 27 -7.65 -16.91 8.04
CA CYS A 27 -7.47 -16.99 9.51
C CYS A 27 -8.71 -16.68 10.35
N GLY A 28 -9.86 -16.37 9.75
CA GLY A 28 -11.07 -15.97 10.48
C GLY A 28 -10.99 -14.58 11.15
N GLY A 29 -9.86 -13.89 11.06
CA GLY A 29 -9.66 -12.56 11.66
C GLY A 29 -10.37 -11.44 10.90
N GLY A 30 -10.56 -10.30 11.57
CA GLY A 30 -11.22 -9.13 10.99
C GLY A 30 -10.47 -8.52 9.80
N ALA A 31 -11.25 -8.09 8.80
CA ALA A 31 -10.76 -7.27 7.71
C ALA A 31 -10.68 -5.78 8.11
N SER A 32 -9.80 -5.03 7.45
CA SER A 32 -9.70 -3.58 7.59
C SER A 32 -9.32 -2.95 6.26
N VAL A 33 -9.97 -1.85 5.90
CA VAL A 33 -9.58 -1.04 4.74
C VAL A 33 -8.43 -0.14 5.16
N ALA A 34 -7.26 -0.36 4.57
CA ALA A 34 -6.11 0.52 4.65
C ALA A 34 -6.07 1.45 3.41
N ASP A 35 -6.16 2.77 3.65
CA ASP A 35 -5.80 3.79 2.68
C ASP A 35 -4.26 3.82 2.57
N MET A 36 -3.72 3.34 1.46
CA MET A 36 -2.28 3.34 1.18
C MET A 36 -1.89 4.53 0.29
N LYS A 37 -0.71 5.09 0.53
CA LYS A 37 -0.07 6.07 -0.35
C LYS A 37 1.26 5.51 -0.84
N THR A 38 1.41 5.38 -2.14
CA THR A 38 2.70 5.15 -2.80
C THR A 38 3.26 6.50 -3.21
N ALA A 39 4.49 6.79 -2.81
CA ALA A 39 5.26 7.95 -3.27
C ALA A 39 6.46 7.48 -4.10
N THR A 40 6.61 8.01 -5.30
CA THR A 40 7.68 7.64 -6.24
C THR A 40 8.74 8.75 -6.33
N ARG A 41 10.00 8.38 -6.11
CA ARG A 41 11.26 9.02 -6.58
C ARG A 41 11.87 8.09 -7.66
N PHE A 42 12.88 8.39 -8.47
CA PHE A 42 13.56 9.65 -8.87
C PHE A 42 14.38 10.41 -7.80
N CYS A 43 15.55 9.88 -7.43
CA CYS A 43 16.71 10.62 -6.91
C CYS A 43 16.38 11.73 -5.88
N HIS A 44 15.74 11.36 -4.77
CA HIS A 44 15.19 12.24 -3.73
C HIS A 44 14.04 13.19 -4.09
N VAL A 45 13.80 13.49 -5.37
CA VAL A 45 12.69 14.33 -5.83
C VAL A 45 11.38 13.52 -5.85
N PRO A 46 10.31 13.94 -5.13
CA PRO A 46 9.01 13.28 -5.19
C PRO A 46 8.33 13.59 -6.53
N PHE A 47 8.34 12.62 -7.45
CA PHE A 47 7.81 12.79 -8.81
C PHE A 47 6.30 12.54 -8.88
N TYR A 48 5.80 11.55 -8.12
CA TYR A 48 4.39 11.17 -8.18
C TYR A 48 3.88 10.61 -6.85
N TRP A 49 2.62 10.90 -6.54
CA TRP A 49 1.93 10.39 -5.36
C TRP A 49 0.62 9.71 -5.76
N LYS A 50 0.55 8.37 -5.61
CA LYS A 50 -0.68 7.63 -5.81
C LYS A 50 -1.30 7.22 -4.48
N THR A 51 -2.54 7.62 -4.23
CA THR A 51 -3.37 7.06 -3.16
C THR A 51 -4.24 5.95 -3.73
N TRP A 52 -4.29 4.81 -3.03
CA TRP A 52 -5.04 3.62 -3.41
C TRP A 52 -5.52 2.91 -2.15
N ARG A 53 -6.56 2.09 -2.25
CA ARG A 53 -7.16 1.41 -1.08
C ARG A 53 -6.88 -0.07 -1.14
N ALA A 54 -6.56 -0.68 0.00
CA ALA A 54 -6.40 -2.11 0.11
C ALA A 54 -7.15 -2.64 1.32
N ILE A 55 -7.84 -3.77 1.19
CA ILE A 55 -8.36 -4.52 2.33
C ILE A 55 -7.21 -5.39 2.84
N ILE A 56 -6.82 -5.17 4.09
CA ILE A 56 -5.82 -5.94 4.81
C ILE A 56 -6.46 -6.68 5.99
N CYS A 57 -5.94 -7.85 6.29
CA CYS A 57 -6.25 -8.61 7.49
C CYS A 57 -5.54 -7.98 8.69
N THR A 58 -6.24 -7.60 9.76
CA THR A 58 -5.59 -7.00 10.95
C THR A 58 -4.75 -8.02 11.72
N PHE A 59 -5.19 -9.28 11.73
CA PHE A 59 -4.57 -10.35 12.50
C PHE A 59 -3.35 -10.97 11.79
N CYS A 60 -3.41 -11.03 10.46
CA CYS A 60 -2.46 -11.77 9.63
C CYS A 60 -1.69 -10.91 8.62
N GLY A 61 -1.94 -9.59 8.57
CA GLY A 61 -1.28 -8.64 7.67
C GLY A 61 -1.56 -8.82 6.17
N ALA A 62 -2.16 -9.95 5.77
CA ALA A 62 -2.39 -10.31 4.38
C ALA A 62 -3.29 -9.29 3.66
N ILE A 63 -2.87 -8.86 2.48
CA ILE A 63 -3.66 -8.03 1.57
C ILE A 63 -4.67 -8.94 0.87
N LEU A 64 -5.96 -8.76 1.18
CA LEU A 64 -7.07 -9.53 0.62
C LEU A 64 -7.50 -9.00 -0.75
N ARG A 65 -7.57 -7.66 -0.89
CA ARG A 65 -7.89 -6.97 -2.15
C ARG A 65 -7.18 -5.63 -2.22
N SER A 66 -6.81 -5.22 -3.44
CA SER A 66 -6.29 -3.89 -3.76
C SER A 66 -7.18 -3.23 -4.80
N TYR A 67 -7.66 -2.03 -4.52
CA TYR A 67 -8.39 -1.14 -5.41
C TYR A 67 -7.41 -0.10 -5.93
N HIS A 68 -7.16 -0.12 -7.24
CA HIS A 68 -6.11 0.63 -7.92
C HIS A 68 -6.61 1.97 -8.50
#